data_AF-A0A6I4MJ06-F1
#
_entry.id   AF-A0A6I4MJ06-F1
#
_cell.length_a   1.000
_cell.length_b   1.000
_cell.length_c   1.000
_cell.angle_alpha   90.00
_cell.angle_beta   90.00
_cell.angle_gamma   90.00
#
_symmetry.space_group_name_H-M   'P 1'
#
loop_
_entity.id
_entity.type
_entity.pdbx_description
1 polymer ?
#
loop_
_entity_poly.entity_id
_entity_poly.type
_entity_poly.pdbx_seq_one_letter_code
_entity_poly.pdbx_strand_id
1 'polypeptide(L)'
;MGVRTRLLRFAAGRPPVFVAAAPGGTRTRLLVESELRRRNGRTAASPAAASVLVVCGRPGAALAEAVDAVWDAMPGPRALVRLDEAASRAEVDAGIDRAVRELSDVAAQQADAAERRERGPWSPSGMDGHTAQSGGHADHSGHEHHTGLAMAGRADDRDGLKLDVLHVPLGPVLKDWPAGLVLGLTLQGDVVQAVEVDVAEGAAGGVPYWDEPWLRAAAGERVTVGEAERRRAAGHLDSAGRLLAVAGWEGAAEEARLLRDLALAGEAPAELPARFARFARRVKGSRTLRWMLGGIGRIDQGFAGRHGLTGPPARHPGDVLARLHGWLDGTGEALVRTGDPAPLRGTDGPRGPVGAMPSRAVLALLPELLGGAELAAARLTVASLDPDVEQLTETAWTAHE
;
A
#
# COMPACT_ATOMS: atom_id res chain seq x y z
N MET A 1 32.88 -3.57 26.11
CA MET A 1 31.97 -3.50 24.93
C MET A 1 32.69 -4.08 23.72
N GLY A 2 32.29 -5.26 23.25
CA GLY A 2 32.92 -5.92 22.09
C GLY A 2 32.60 -5.21 20.77
N VAL A 3 33.45 -5.41 19.75
CA VAL A 3 33.34 -4.80 18.41
C VAL A 3 31.98 -5.11 17.75
N ARG A 4 31.48 -6.35 17.92
CA ARG A 4 30.19 -6.80 17.38
C ARG A 4 28.99 -6.01 17.91
N THR A 5 28.97 -5.69 19.20
CA THR A 5 27.91 -4.87 19.83
C THR A 5 27.95 -3.42 19.34
N ARG A 6 29.14 -2.87 19.10
CA ARG A 6 29.30 -1.52 18.53
C ARG A 6 28.83 -1.46 17.07
N LEU A 7 29.15 -2.46 16.27
CA LEU A 7 28.71 -2.56 14.88
C LEU A 7 27.19 -2.74 14.76
N LEU A 8 26.57 -3.56 15.61
CA LEU A 8 25.12 -3.72 15.64
C LEU A 8 24.41 -2.44 16.06
N ARG A 9 24.90 -1.72 17.08
CA ARG A 9 24.37 -0.40 17.45
C ARG A 9 24.51 0.63 16.34
N PHE A 10 25.63 0.61 15.61
CA PHE A 10 25.86 1.49 14.48
C PHE A 10 24.90 1.16 13.32
N ALA A 11 24.74 -0.13 12.98
CA ALA A 11 23.83 -0.59 11.93
C ALA A 11 22.36 -0.35 12.29
N ALA A 12 21.99 -0.46 13.57
CA ALA A 12 20.64 -0.22 14.08
C ALA A 12 20.27 1.27 14.17
N GLY A 13 21.21 2.21 13.98
CA GLY A 13 20.92 3.64 14.12
C GLY A 13 19.94 4.19 13.08
N ARG A 14 19.84 3.55 11.91
CA ARG A 14 18.92 3.94 10.81
C ARG A 14 18.41 2.68 10.10
N PRO A 15 17.58 1.86 10.78
CA PRO A 15 17.21 0.56 10.26
C PRO A 15 16.27 0.72 9.05
N PRO A 16 16.37 -0.16 8.04
CA PRO A 16 15.40 -0.18 6.96
C PRO A 16 14.04 -0.64 7.49
N VAL A 17 13.02 0.18 7.28
CA VAL A 17 11.67 -0.02 7.82
C VAL A 17 10.70 -0.38 6.70
N PHE A 18 10.01 -1.50 6.83
CA PHE A 18 8.86 -1.85 6.01
C PHE A 18 7.58 -1.44 6.75
N VAL A 19 6.72 -0.67 6.09
CA VAL A 19 5.47 -0.18 6.68
C VAL A 19 4.31 -0.94 6.04
N ALA A 20 3.52 -1.62 6.87
CA ALA A 20 2.27 -2.27 6.49
C ALA A 20 1.11 -1.47 7.11
N ALA A 21 0.12 -1.09 6.31
CA ALA A 21 -1.07 -0.41 6.81
C ALA A 21 -2.29 -1.33 6.70
N ALA A 22 -3.06 -1.42 7.78
CA ALA A 22 -4.41 -1.96 7.75
C ALA A 22 -5.39 -0.89 7.28
N PRO A 23 -6.55 -1.27 6.70
CA PRO A 23 -7.65 -0.33 6.52
C PRO A 23 -7.98 0.39 7.84
N GLY A 24 -8.13 1.71 7.80
CA GLY A 24 -8.30 2.59 8.96
C GLY A 24 -6.97 3.11 9.53
N GLY A 25 -5.85 2.50 9.16
CA GLY A 25 -4.50 2.87 9.61
C GLY A 25 -3.85 4.01 8.83
N THR A 26 -4.53 4.63 7.85
CA THR A 26 -3.93 5.63 6.96
C THR A 26 -3.29 6.79 7.72
N ARG A 27 -3.96 7.34 8.74
CA ARG A 27 -3.39 8.43 9.56
C ARG A 27 -2.08 8.01 10.22
N THR A 28 -2.07 6.85 10.86
CA THR A 28 -0.89 6.29 11.53
C THR A 28 0.24 6.02 10.54
N ARG A 29 -0.05 5.46 9.36
CA ARG A 29 0.94 5.28 8.28
C ARG A 29 1.61 6.60 7.91
N LEU A 30 0.83 7.65 7.69
CA LEU A 30 1.35 8.96 7.31
C LEU A 30 2.25 9.56 8.42
N LEU A 31 1.88 9.39 9.69
CA LEU A 31 2.71 9.80 10.82
C LEU A 31 4.05 9.04 10.86
N VAL A 32 4.02 7.71 10.65
CA VAL A 32 5.22 6.87 10.57
C VAL A 32 6.11 7.33 9.41
N GLU A 33 5.57 7.50 8.21
CA GLU A 33 6.36 7.94 7.04
C GLU A 33 6.99 9.33 7.26
N SER A 34 6.24 10.26 7.86
CA SER A 34 6.71 11.59 8.21
C SER A 34 7.86 11.53 9.22
N GLU A 35 7.72 10.69 10.25
CA GLU A 35 8.71 10.52 11.29
C GLU A 35 9.98 9.82 10.77
N LEU A 36 9.84 8.82 9.91
CA LEU A 36 10.96 8.19 9.23
C LEU A 36 11.72 9.23 8.39
N ARG A 37 11.02 10.09 7.63
CA ARG A 37 11.68 11.17 6.87
C ARG A 37 12.40 12.17 7.79
N ARG A 38 11.78 12.59 8.90
CA ARG A 38 12.40 13.49 9.88
C ARG A 38 13.71 12.93 10.44
N ARG A 39 13.77 11.62 10.66
CA ARG A 39 14.97 10.90 11.14
C ARG A 39 15.99 10.57 10.05
N ASN A 40 15.70 10.92 8.79
CA ASN A 40 16.39 10.40 7.62
C ASN A 40 16.46 8.85 7.63
N GLY A 41 15.41 8.19 8.12
CA GLY A 41 15.22 6.75 8.07
C GLY A 41 15.10 6.25 6.63
N ARG A 42 15.26 4.93 6.44
CA ARG A 42 15.15 4.29 5.13
C ARG A 42 13.87 3.45 5.09
N THR A 43 13.02 3.66 4.10
CA THR A 43 11.92 2.74 3.81
C THR A 43 12.46 1.56 3.00
N ALA A 44 12.12 0.34 3.41
CA ALA A 44 12.51 -0.88 2.73
C ALA A 44 11.55 -1.16 1.57
N ALA A 45 12.07 -1.64 0.43
CA ALA A 45 11.26 -1.98 -0.74
C ALA A 45 10.48 -3.30 -0.55
N SER A 46 10.98 -4.20 0.30
CA SER A 46 10.37 -5.49 0.62
C SER A 46 10.67 -5.88 2.07
N PRO A 47 9.88 -6.78 2.67
CA PRO A 47 10.16 -7.30 4.01
C PRO A 47 11.54 -7.95 4.13
N ALA A 48 12.00 -8.66 3.09
CA ALA A 48 13.32 -9.29 3.07
C ALA A 48 14.48 -8.28 3.16
N ALA A 49 14.25 -7.02 2.78
CA ALA A 49 15.24 -5.94 2.88
C ALA A 49 15.07 -5.08 4.15
N ALA A 50 14.13 -5.43 5.04
CA ALA A 50 13.80 -4.67 6.22
C ALA A 50 14.38 -5.30 7.50
N SER A 51 14.60 -4.44 8.49
CA SER A 51 14.94 -4.84 9.86
C SER A 51 13.86 -4.41 10.85
N VAL A 52 12.93 -3.54 10.44
CA VAL A 52 11.76 -3.19 11.25
C VAL A 52 10.50 -3.35 10.41
N LEU A 53 9.52 -4.07 10.93
CA LEU A 53 8.15 -4.07 10.42
C LEU A 53 7.32 -3.12 11.29
N VAL A 54 6.70 -2.13 10.68
CA VAL A 54 5.73 -1.24 11.35
C VAL A 54 4.34 -1.51 10.81
N VAL A 55 3.44 -1.98 11.67
CA VAL A 55 2.03 -2.21 11.36
C VAL A 55 1.23 -1.00 11.84
N CYS A 56 0.55 -0.34 10.92
CA CYS A 56 -0.25 0.87 11.16
C CYS A 56 -1.74 0.53 11.09
N GLY A 57 -2.47 0.77 12.18
CA GLY A 57 -3.85 0.32 12.35
C GLY A 57 -3.93 -1.13 12.83
N ARG A 58 -5.05 -1.48 13.45
CA ARG A 58 -5.32 -2.85 13.90
C ARG A 58 -5.81 -3.71 12.73
N PRO A 59 -5.08 -4.76 12.31
CA PRO A 59 -5.51 -5.63 11.23
C PRO A 59 -6.67 -6.54 11.67
N GLY A 60 -7.61 -6.84 10.76
CA GLY A 60 -8.55 -7.96 10.92
C GLY A 60 -7.84 -9.31 10.79
N ALA A 61 -8.56 -10.42 10.98
CA ALA A 61 -7.97 -11.76 11.09
C ALA A 61 -7.09 -12.13 9.87
N ALA A 62 -7.62 -12.04 8.65
CA ALA A 62 -6.88 -12.37 7.43
C ALA A 62 -5.63 -11.50 7.23
N LEU A 63 -5.73 -10.20 7.52
CA LEU A 63 -4.58 -9.30 7.43
C LEU A 63 -3.55 -9.58 8.54
N ALA A 64 -3.99 -9.96 9.74
CA ALA A 64 -3.11 -10.31 10.85
C ALA A 64 -2.27 -11.55 10.50
N GLU A 65 -2.91 -12.58 9.95
CA GLU A 65 -2.21 -13.78 9.44
C GLU A 65 -1.19 -13.42 8.35
N ALA A 66 -1.56 -12.55 7.40
CA ALA A 66 -0.63 -12.09 6.37
C ALA A 66 0.56 -11.30 6.95
N VAL A 67 0.32 -10.45 7.95
CA VAL A 67 1.36 -9.70 8.67
C VAL A 67 2.30 -10.65 9.41
N ASP A 68 1.76 -11.68 10.06
CA ASP A 68 2.54 -12.65 10.82
C ASP A 68 3.39 -13.52 9.88
N ALA A 69 2.85 -13.94 8.73
CA ALA A 69 3.61 -14.64 7.69
C ALA A 69 4.76 -13.77 7.14
N VAL A 70 4.50 -12.47 6.91
CA VAL A 70 5.55 -11.52 6.51
C VAL A 70 6.61 -11.37 7.59
N TRP A 71 6.21 -11.21 8.85
CA TRP A 71 7.12 -11.12 9.98
C TRP A 71 8.00 -12.37 10.09
N ASP A 72 7.42 -13.56 9.98
CA ASP A 72 8.15 -14.83 10.05
C ASP A 72 9.18 -14.96 8.93
N ALA A 73 8.85 -14.50 7.72
CA ALA A 73 9.76 -14.50 6.57
C ALA A 73 10.88 -13.45 6.65
N MET A 74 10.78 -12.43 7.52
CA MET A 74 11.82 -11.40 7.63
C MET A 74 13.12 -11.94 8.24
N PRO A 75 14.29 -11.59 7.66
CA PRO A 75 15.57 -11.99 8.23
C PRO A 75 15.88 -11.23 9.54
N GLY A 76 16.57 -11.91 10.46
CA GLY A 76 17.14 -11.26 11.64
C GLY A 76 18.47 -10.53 11.33
N PRO A 77 18.83 -9.47 12.08
CA PRO A 77 18.13 -8.92 13.24
C PRO A 77 16.87 -8.12 12.83
N ARG A 78 15.79 -8.28 13.59
CA ARG A 78 14.47 -7.72 13.29
C ARG A 78 13.74 -7.20 14.53
N ALA A 79 12.84 -6.24 14.32
CA ALA A 79 11.93 -5.70 15.35
C ALA A 79 10.54 -5.43 14.77
N LEU A 80 9.50 -5.57 15.60
CA LEU A 80 8.11 -5.38 15.21
C LEU A 80 7.49 -4.24 16.03
N VAL A 81 6.90 -3.28 15.35
CA VAL A 81 6.15 -2.17 15.97
C VAL A 81 4.71 -2.24 15.49
N ARG A 82 3.78 -2.43 16.43
CA ARG A 82 2.34 -2.33 16.16
C ARG A 82 1.82 -1.02 16.74
N LEU A 83 1.16 -0.23 15.89
CA LEU A 83 0.55 1.05 16.23
C LEU A 83 -0.92 0.98 15.82
N ASP A 84 -1.83 1.37 16.72
CA ASP A 84 -3.25 1.45 16.38
C ASP A 84 -3.55 2.63 15.42
N GLU A 85 -4.79 2.71 14.96
CA GLU A 85 -5.29 3.74 14.06
C GLU A 85 -5.32 5.16 14.66
N ALA A 86 -5.35 5.27 15.99
CA ALA A 86 -5.39 6.53 16.73
C ALA A 86 -4.01 7.00 17.20
N ALA A 87 -2.95 6.22 16.95
CA ALA A 87 -1.60 6.45 17.45
C ALA A 87 -1.16 7.91 17.29
N SER A 88 -0.64 8.45 18.38
CA SER A 88 -0.08 9.80 18.46
C SER A 88 1.34 9.84 17.90
N ARG A 89 1.83 11.05 17.60
CA ARG A 89 3.23 11.26 17.18
C ARG A 89 4.23 10.75 18.22
N ALA A 90 3.91 10.88 19.50
CA ALA A 90 4.76 10.42 20.60
C ALA A 90 4.84 8.88 20.65
N GLU A 91 3.74 8.17 20.37
CA GLU A 91 3.74 6.71 20.29
C GLU A 91 4.50 6.20 19.06
N VAL A 92 4.39 6.88 17.92
CA VAL A 92 5.21 6.58 16.72
C VAL A 92 6.70 6.75 17.04
N ASP A 93 7.09 7.88 17.64
CA ASP A 93 8.46 8.16 18.06
C ASP A 93 8.99 7.06 19.01
N ALA A 94 8.26 6.81 20.09
CA ALA A 94 8.61 5.80 21.08
C ALA A 94 8.70 4.38 20.49
N GLY A 95 7.83 4.05 19.53
CA GLY A 95 7.84 2.77 18.81
C GLY A 95 9.09 2.58 17.97
N ILE A 96 9.51 3.60 17.21
CA ILE A 96 10.75 3.57 16.42
C ILE A 96 11.97 3.47 17.34
N ASP A 97 12.00 4.24 18.41
CA ASP A 97 13.06 4.20 19.42
C ASP A 97 13.17 2.83 20.09
N ARG A 98 12.04 2.18 20.39
CA ARG A 98 11.98 0.82 20.92
C ARG A 98 12.57 -0.17 19.92
N ALA A 99 12.18 -0.09 18.64
CA ALA A 99 12.71 -0.97 17.60
C ALA A 99 14.25 -0.86 17.47
N VAL A 100 14.80 0.35 17.53
CA VAL A 100 16.26 0.57 17.50
C VAL A 100 16.95 -0.08 18.71
N ARG A 101 16.33 -0.03 19.90
CA ARG A 101 16.84 -0.71 21.10
C ARG A 101 16.78 -2.23 20.95
N GLU A 102 15.68 -2.78 20.49
CA GLU A 102 15.49 -4.23 20.26
C GLU A 102 16.48 -4.78 19.22
N LEU A 103 16.73 -4.05 18.13
CA LEU A 103 17.74 -4.41 17.13
C LEU A 103 19.16 -4.42 17.67
N SER A 104 19.42 -3.62 18.72
CA SER A 104 20.71 -3.55 19.39
C SER A 104 20.87 -4.59 20.51
N ASP A 105 19.81 -5.31 20.87
CA ASP A 105 19.82 -6.34 21.92
C ASP A 105 20.25 -7.70 21.34
N VAL A 106 21.54 -8.01 21.49
CA VAL A 106 22.13 -9.24 20.94
C VAL A 106 21.49 -10.50 21.52
N ALA A 107 21.10 -10.50 22.79
CA ALA A 107 20.53 -11.68 23.44
C ALA A 107 19.13 -11.96 22.90
N ALA A 108 18.30 -10.92 22.79
CA ALA A 108 16.97 -11.04 22.19
C ALA A 108 17.05 -11.51 20.73
N GLN A 109 17.96 -10.95 19.92
CA GLN A 109 18.13 -11.34 18.52
C GLN A 109 18.64 -12.78 18.35
N GLN A 110 19.44 -13.30 19.30
CA GLN A 110 19.86 -14.69 19.30
C GLN A 110 18.73 -15.65 19.67
N ALA A 111 17.89 -15.27 20.64
CA ALA A 111 16.71 -16.04 21.01
C ALA A 111 15.70 -16.14 19.85
N ASP A 112 15.37 -15.02 19.19
CA ASP A 112 14.52 -15.02 17.98
C ASP A 112 15.09 -15.92 16.87
N ALA A 113 16.41 -15.87 16.66
CA ALA A 113 17.07 -16.70 15.66
C ALA A 113 17.06 -18.20 16.01
N ALA A 114 17.10 -18.57 17.29
CA ALA A 114 16.97 -19.95 17.74
C ALA A 114 15.54 -20.46 17.55
N GLU A 115 14.54 -19.69 17.99
CA GLU A 115 13.12 -20.03 17.88
C GLU A 115 12.70 -20.25 16.41
N ARG A 116 13.19 -19.41 15.49
CA ARG A 116 12.97 -19.60 14.05
C ARG A 116 13.58 -20.88 13.48
N ARG A 117 14.76 -21.28 13.98
CA ARG A 117 15.39 -22.53 13.55
C ARG A 117 14.61 -23.74 14.03
N GLU A 118 14.05 -23.67 15.23
CA GLU A 118 13.22 -24.73 15.81
C GLU A 118 11.87 -24.87 15.10
N ARG A 119 11.24 -23.75 14.70
CA ARG A 119 10.00 -23.75 13.90
C ARG A 119 10.18 -24.35 12.50
N GLY A 120 11.40 -24.36 11.96
CA GLY A 120 11.69 -24.86 10.62
C GLY A 120 11.24 -23.90 9.50
N PRO A 121 11.42 -24.28 8.22
CA PRO A 121 10.93 -23.49 7.09
C PRO A 121 9.41 -23.35 7.15
N TRP A 122 8.90 -22.17 6.77
CA TRP A 122 7.46 -21.99 6.59
C TRP A 122 6.92 -22.99 5.56
N SER A 123 5.92 -23.78 5.96
CA SER A 123 5.16 -24.67 5.09
C SER A 123 3.73 -24.11 4.94
N PRO A 124 3.20 -23.96 3.72
CA PRO A 124 1.83 -23.47 3.53
C PRO A 124 0.83 -24.41 4.21
N SER A 125 -0.04 -23.87 5.06
CA SER A 125 -1.20 -24.59 5.59
C SER A 125 -2.18 -24.85 4.46
N GLY A 126 -2.29 -26.11 4.00
CA GLY A 126 -3.19 -26.48 2.90
C GLY A 126 -2.81 -27.74 2.10
N MET A 127 -1.66 -28.36 2.39
CA MET A 127 -1.34 -29.71 1.87
C MET A 127 -1.42 -30.74 3.01
N ASP A 128 -2.61 -30.89 3.59
CA ASP A 128 -2.92 -32.07 4.41
C ASP A 128 -3.09 -33.28 3.49
N GLY A 129 -2.02 -34.07 3.40
CA GLY A 129 -2.03 -35.30 2.62
C GLY A 129 -0.66 -35.97 2.57
N HIS A 130 -0.18 -36.43 3.72
CA HIS A 130 0.42 -37.75 3.96
C HIS A 130 1.39 -37.70 5.14
N THR A 131 0.93 -38.30 6.23
CA THR A 131 1.64 -38.62 7.47
C THR A 131 3.00 -39.28 7.21
N ALA A 132 4.10 -38.59 7.49
CA ALA A 132 5.39 -39.24 7.72
C ALA A 132 5.49 -39.58 9.21
N GLN A 133 5.02 -40.79 9.56
CA GLN A 133 5.34 -41.40 10.85
C GLN A 133 6.85 -41.60 10.93
N SER A 134 7.47 -40.95 11.91
CA SER A 134 8.84 -41.19 12.33
C SER A 134 8.98 -42.63 12.82
N GLY A 135 9.82 -43.42 12.15
CA GLY A 135 10.15 -44.77 12.56
C GLY A 135 11.49 -45.24 11.99
N GLY A 136 12.46 -45.44 12.90
CA GLY A 136 13.43 -46.54 12.83
C GLY A 136 14.62 -46.43 11.87
N HIS A 137 15.82 -46.39 12.45
CA HIS A 137 17.10 -46.65 11.80
C HIS A 137 17.13 -47.98 11.02
N ALA A 138 17.54 -47.96 9.75
CA ALA A 138 18.25 -49.05 9.09
C ALA A 138 18.91 -48.58 7.77
N ASP A 139 19.99 -49.26 7.44
CA ASP A 139 21.03 -48.98 6.46
C ASP A 139 20.64 -49.29 5.00
N HIS A 140 21.43 -48.73 4.08
CA HIS A 140 21.67 -49.09 2.68
C HIS A 140 20.70 -48.69 1.52
N SER A 141 21.36 -48.08 0.52
CA SER A 141 21.14 -48.19 -0.94
C SER A 141 20.17 -47.22 -1.63
N GLY A 142 20.77 -46.13 -2.14
CA GLY A 142 20.68 -45.72 -3.54
C GLY A 142 19.31 -45.67 -4.19
N HIS A 143 18.55 -44.60 -3.94
CA HIS A 143 17.59 -44.07 -4.91
C HIS A 143 17.62 -42.54 -4.89
N GLU A 144 17.89 -41.95 -6.05
CA GLU A 144 17.69 -40.53 -6.33
C GLU A 144 16.23 -40.17 -6.07
N HIS A 145 15.94 -39.61 -4.89
CA HIS A 145 14.68 -38.95 -4.63
C HIS A 145 14.71 -37.59 -5.31
N HIS A 146 14.23 -37.56 -6.55
CA HIS A 146 13.75 -36.32 -7.15
C HIS A 146 12.67 -35.76 -6.22
N THR A 147 13.01 -34.74 -5.44
CA THR A 147 12.04 -33.87 -4.77
C THR A 147 11.34 -33.05 -5.85
N GLY A 148 10.47 -33.70 -6.62
CA GLY A 148 9.66 -33.06 -7.65
C GLY A 148 8.60 -32.22 -6.98
N LEU A 149 8.90 -30.94 -6.76
CA LEU A 149 7.87 -29.93 -6.58
C LEU A 149 6.88 -30.10 -7.73
N ALA A 150 5.58 -30.21 -7.42
CA ALA A 150 4.55 -30.32 -8.44
C ALA A 150 4.72 -29.16 -9.43
N MET A 151 5.07 -29.48 -10.67
CA MET A 151 5.23 -28.49 -11.72
C MET A 151 3.90 -27.77 -11.90
N ALA A 152 3.95 -26.44 -12.09
CA ALA A 152 2.76 -25.65 -12.38
C ALA A 152 2.00 -26.25 -13.57
N GLY A 153 0.66 -26.22 -13.51
CA GLY A 153 -0.19 -26.68 -14.60
C GLY A 153 0.08 -25.86 -15.86
N ARG A 154 0.12 -26.51 -17.03
CA ARG A 154 0.33 -25.82 -18.31
C ARG A 154 -1.00 -25.60 -19.01
N ALA A 155 -1.19 -24.43 -19.60
CA ALA A 155 -2.33 -24.13 -20.45
C ALA A 155 -1.85 -23.53 -21.79
N ASP A 156 -2.69 -23.66 -22.81
CA ASP A 156 -2.38 -23.16 -24.15
C ASP A 156 -2.41 -21.62 -24.16
N ASP A 157 -1.38 -20.99 -24.71
CA ASP A 157 -1.26 -19.54 -24.92
C ASP A 157 -1.70 -19.14 -26.34
N ARG A 158 -1.84 -17.83 -26.57
CA ARG A 158 -2.28 -17.19 -27.82
C ARG A 158 -1.46 -17.58 -29.06
N ASP A 159 -0.19 -17.97 -28.90
CA ASP A 159 0.71 -18.40 -29.97
C ASP A 159 0.84 -19.93 -30.13
N GLY A 160 0.09 -20.70 -29.33
CA GLY A 160 0.16 -22.16 -29.29
C GLY A 160 1.30 -22.72 -28.45
N LEU A 161 2.04 -21.89 -27.70
CA LEU A 161 2.98 -22.35 -26.69
C LEU A 161 2.25 -22.68 -25.38
N LYS A 162 2.70 -23.72 -24.69
CA LYS A 162 2.18 -24.09 -23.36
C LYS A 162 2.97 -23.37 -22.29
N LEU A 163 2.41 -22.30 -21.72
CA LEU A 163 3.02 -21.59 -20.60
C LEU A 163 2.54 -22.16 -19.27
N ASP A 164 3.42 -22.07 -18.27
CA ASP A 164 3.09 -22.44 -16.88
C ASP A 164 2.09 -21.43 -16.31
N VAL A 165 1.03 -21.94 -15.68
CA VAL A 165 0.00 -21.14 -15.02
C VAL A 165 0.43 -20.88 -13.58
N LEU A 166 0.64 -19.61 -13.25
CA LEU A 166 1.06 -19.18 -11.91
C LEU A 166 -0.10 -18.49 -11.20
N HIS A 167 -0.35 -18.86 -9.95
CA HIS A 167 -1.29 -18.17 -9.08
C HIS A 167 -0.48 -17.25 -8.16
N VAL A 168 -0.59 -15.93 -8.39
CA VAL A 168 0.21 -14.92 -7.69
C VAL A 168 -0.71 -14.01 -6.89
N PRO A 169 -0.67 -14.07 -5.54
CA PRO A 169 -1.36 -13.09 -4.71
C PRO A 169 -0.59 -11.76 -4.70
N LEU A 170 -1.29 -10.66 -4.94
CA LEU A 170 -0.78 -9.30 -4.70
C LEU A 170 -1.50 -8.68 -3.50
N GLY A 171 -0.74 -8.25 -2.50
CA GLY A 171 -1.29 -7.76 -1.23
C GLY A 171 -1.59 -8.89 -0.24
N PRO A 172 -2.17 -8.59 0.93
CA PRO A 172 -2.56 -7.26 1.38
C PRO A 172 -1.39 -6.44 1.96
N VAL A 173 -0.23 -7.09 2.19
CA VAL A 173 0.97 -6.47 2.75
C VAL A 173 2.01 -6.25 1.63
N LEU A 174 1.86 -5.13 0.90
CA LEU A 174 2.77 -4.77 -0.19
C LEU A 174 3.10 -3.26 -0.14
N LYS A 175 4.37 -2.89 -0.35
CA LYS A 175 4.79 -1.49 -0.44
C LYS A 175 4.11 -0.82 -1.63
N ASP A 176 3.63 0.41 -1.43
CA ASP A 176 2.98 1.22 -2.46
C ASP A 176 1.77 0.52 -3.09
N TRP A 177 1.00 -0.17 -2.25
CA TRP A 177 -0.23 -0.87 -2.58
C TRP A 177 -1.40 -0.36 -1.73
N PRO A 178 -2.65 -0.35 -2.24
CA PRO A 178 -3.81 -0.05 -1.41
C PRO A 178 -3.91 -0.96 -0.18
N ALA A 179 -4.04 -0.35 1.00
CA ALA A 179 -4.13 -1.08 2.26
C ALA A 179 -5.34 -2.01 2.25
N GLY A 180 -5.11 -3.29 2.55
CA GLY A 180 -6.17 -4.32 2.59
C GLY A 180 -6.57 -4.91 1.24
N LEU A 181 -6.17 -4.33 0.10
CA LEU A 181 -6.52 -4.92 -1.21
C LEU A 181 -5.73 -6.20 -1.46
N VAL A 182 -6.41 -7.28 -1.84
CA VAL A 182 -5.82 -8.54 -2.30
C VAL A 182 -6.28 -8.80 -3.72
N LEU A 183 -5.34 -9.07 -4.62
CA LEU A 183 -5.64 -9.59 -5.96
C LEU A 183 -5.07 -11.00 -6.11
N GLY A 184 -5.94 -11.97 -6.35
CA GLY A 184 -5.56 -13.31 -6.80
C GLY A 184 -5.39 -13.31 -8.31
N LEU A 185 -4.14 -13.25 -8.79
CA LEU A 185 -3.86 -13.24 -10.23
C LEU A 185 -3.57 -14.65 -10.73
N THR A 186 -4.22 -15.03 -11.82
CA THR A 186 -3.79 -16.17 -12.64
C THR A 186 -2.95 -15.62 -13.80
N LEU A 187 -1.67 -15.96 -13.83
CA LEU A 187 -0.73 -15.50 -14.84
C LEU A 187 -0.33 -16.64 -15.78
N GLN A 188 -0.14 -16.30 -17.05
CA GLN A 188 0.60 -17.11 -18.02
C GLN A 188 1.75 -16.26 -18.54
N GLY A 189 2.98 -16.65 -18.21
CA GLY A 189 4.11 -15.73 -18.34
C GLY A 189 3.93 -14.51 -17.44
N ASP A 190 3.92 -13.32 -18.01
CA ASP A 190 3.62 -12.06 -17.32
C ASP A 190 2.20 -11.52 -17.59
N VAL A 191 1.41 -12.21 -18.41
CA VAL A 191 0.05 -11.78 -18.77
C VAL A 191 -0.98 -12.29 -17.78
N VAL A 192 -1.84 -11.39 -17.33
CA VAL A 192 -2.96 -11.68 -16.44
C VAL A 192 -4.10 -12.32 -17.23
N GLN A 193 -4.45 -13.56 -16.89
CA GLN A 193 -5.55 -14.31 -17.51
C GLN A 193 -6.85 -14.19 -16.72
N ALA A 194 -6.75 -14.17 -15.40
CA ALA A 194 -7.88 -14.01 -14.49
C ALA A 194 -7.47 -13.24 -13.25
N VAL A 195 -8.44 -12.56 -12.64
CA VAL A 195 -8.27 -11.75 -11.44
C VAL A 195 -9.43 -12.00 -10.51
N GLU A 196 -9.10 -12.40 -9.29
CA GLU A 196 -10.00 -12.41 -8.15
C GLU A 196 -9.66 -11.20 -7.27
N VAL A 197 -10.68 -10.50 -6.79
CA VAL A 197 -10.53 -9.30 -5.95
C VAL A 197 -11.09 -9.62 -4.58
N ASP A 198 -10.26 -9.44 -3.55
CA ASP A 198 -10.66 -9.59 -2.16
C ASP A 198 -10.12 -8.41 -1.34
N VAL A 199 -10.70 -8.21 -0.16
CA VAL A 199 -10.41 -7.11 0.75
C VAL A 199 -10.18 -7.67 2.14
N ALA A 200 -8.94 -7.59 2.61
CA ALA A 200 -8.58 -7.87 3.98
C ALA A 200 -8.97 -6.69 4.87
N GLU A 201 -9.87 -6.92 5.81
CA GLU A 201 -10.45 -5.90 6.68
C GLU A 201 -9.49 -5.39 7.76
N GLY A 202 -9.77 -4.19 8.27
CA GLY A 202 -9.23 -3.70 9.54
C GLY A 202 -10.13 -4.11 10.71
N ALA A 203 -9.59 -4.21 11.92
CA ALA A 203 -10.36 -4.59 13.11
C ALA A 203 -11.31 -3.48 13.60
N ALA A 204 -11.12 -2.23 13.15
CA ALA A 204 -11.93 -1.09 13.53
C ALA A 204 -12.61 -0.47 12.30
N GLY A 205 -13.94 -0.32 12.36
CA GLY A 205 -14.72 0.47 11.41
C GLY A 205 -14.50 1.96 11.64
N GLY A 206 -13.39 2.49 11.11
CA GLY A 206 -13.04 3.91 11.18
C GLY A 206 -13.64 4.70 10.02
N VAL A 207 -13.82 6.01 10.22
CA VAL A 207 -14.17 6.95 9.15
C VAL A 207 -13.03 6.98 8.12
N PRO A 208 -13.29 6.86 6.80
CA PRO A 208 -12.25 6.91 5.79
C PRO A 208 -11.41 8.18 5.92
N TYR A 209 -10.10 8.02 6.09
CA TYR A 209 -9.23 9.14 6.46
C TYR A 209 -9.29 10.27 5.44
N TRP A 210 -9.32 9.96 4.15
CA TRP A 210 -9.29 11.01 3.13
C TRP A 210 -10.62 11.77 3.00
N ASP A 211 -11.74 11.16 3.40
CA ASP A 211 -13.10 11.72 3.27
C ASP A 211 -13.59 12.41 4.56
N GLU A 212 -12.90 12.21 5.68
CA GLU A 212 -13.28 12.70 7.02
C GLU A 212 -13.75 14.17 7.06
N PRO A 213 -13.10 15.16 6.40
CA PRO A 213 -13.61 16.54 6.41
C PRO A 213 -15.00 16.71 5.79
N TRP A 214 -15.32 15.98 4.73
CA TRP A 214 -16.63 16.03 4.07
C TRP A 214 -17.67 15.28 4.89
N LEU A 215 -17.30 14.16 5.50
CA LEU A 215 -18.19 13.38 6.37
C LEU A 215 -18.54 14.17 7.65
N ARG A 216 -17.57 14.85 8.27
CA ARG A 216 -17.82 15.76 9.40
C ARG A 216 -18.73 16.92 9.02
N ALA A 217 -18.50 17.54 7.86
CA ALA A 217 -19.38 18.60 7.37
C ALA A 217 -20.82 18.10 7.12
N ALA A 218 -20.97 16.90 6.56
CA ALA A 218 -22.28 16.27 6.35
C ALA A 218 -22.98 15.97 7.69
N ALA A 219 -22.23 15.61 8.74
CA ALA A 219 -22.72 15.45 10.10
C ALA A 219 -23.05 16.79 10.82
N GLY A 220 -22.91 17.93 10.14
CA GLY A 220 -23.23 19.26 10.67
C GLY A 220 -22.09 19.94 11.44
N GLU A 221 -20.89 19.35 11.47
CA GLU A 221 -19.73 20.03 12.04
C GLU A 221 -19.26 21.20 11.17
N ARG A 222 -18.69 22.22 11.82
CA ARG A 222 -18.10 23.36 11.10
C ARG A 222 -16.73 22.98 10.55
N VAL A 223 -16.70 22.64 9.26
CA VAL A 223 -15.47 22.40 8.50
C VAL A 223 -15.30 23.50 7.46
N THR A 224 -14.09 24.03 7.30
CA THR A 224 -13.80 25.05 6.27
C THR A 224 -13.44 24.41 4.95
N VAL A 225 -13.68 25.13 3.84
CA VAL A 225 -13.17 24.75 2.51
C VAL A 225 -11.66 24.56 2.57
N GLY A 226 -10.93 25.46 3.23
CA GLY A 226 -9.48 25.36 3.34
C GLY A 226 -8.99 24.06 3.99
N GLU A 227 -9.66 23.59 5.05
CA GLU A 227 -9.37 22.30 5.68
C GLU A 227 -9.60 21.11 4.76
N ALA A 228 -10.75 21.10 4.07
CA ALA A 228 -11.09 20.05 3.12
C ALA A 228 -10.12 20.01 1.94
N GLU A 229 -9.78 21.15 1.36
CA GLU A 229 -8.87 21.21 0.21
C GLU A 229 -7.42 20.87 0.58
N ARG A 230 -6.98 21.14 1.82
CA ARG A 230 -5.71 20.59 2.34
C ARG A 230 -5.73 19.07 2.34
N ARG A 231 -6.83 18.45 2.80
CA ARG A 231 -6.99 16.99 2.78
C ARG A 231 -7.03 16.45 1.35
N ARG A 232 -7.70 17.13 0.42
CA ARG A 232 -7.73 16.75 -1.00
C ARG A 232 -6.34 16.76 -1.62
N ALA A 233 -5.62 17.88 -1.49
CA ALA A 233 -4.28 18.04 -2.03
C ALA A 233 -3.35 16.94 -1.49
N ALA A 234 -3.41 16.66 -0.18
CA ALA A 234 -2.62 15.60 0.43
C ALA A 234 -3.00 14.20 -0.11
N GLY A 235 -4.29 13.88 -0.24
CA GLY A 235 -4.74 12.59 -0.77
C GLY A 235 -4.30 12.35 -2.22
N HIS A 236 -4.40 13.37 -3.07
CA HIS A 236 -3.91 13.32 -4.45
C HIS A 236 -2.39 13.17 -4.52
N LEU A 237 -1.63 13.87 -3.66
CA LEU A 237 -0.17 13.72 -3.56
C LEU A 237 0.25 12.35 -3.03
N ASP A 238 -0.51 11.74 -2.11
CA ASP A 238 -0.28 10.36 -1.66
C ASP A 238 -0.47 9.36 -2.80
N SER A 239 -1.56 9.52 -3.56
CA SER A 239 -1.88 8.68 -4.73
C SER A 239 -0.80 8.81 -5.82
N ALA A 240 -0.42 10.05 -6.15
CA ALA A 240 0.63 10.32 -7.11
C ALA A 240 1.98 9.78 -6.65
N GLY A 241 2.31 9.91 -5.36
CA GLY A 241 3.53 9.36 -4.78
C GLY A 241 3.61 7.84 -4.92
N ARG A 242 2.51 7.15 -4.62
CA ARG A 242 2.39 5.69 -4.79
C ARG A 242 2.59 5.28 -6.24
N LEU A 243 1.88 5.91 -7.18
CA LEU A 243 2.02 5.62 -8.61
C LEU A 243 3.44 5.87 -9.12
N LEU A 244 4.06 6.98 -8.73
CA LEU A 244 5.44 7.31 -9.11
C LEU A 244 6.45 6.28 -8.57
N ALA A 245 6.22 5.74 -7.37
CA ALA A 245 7.05 4.69 -6.81
C ALA A 245 6.90 3.37 -7.58
N VAL A 246 5.66 2.97 -7.90
CA VAL A 246 5.38 1.78 -8.73
C VAL A 246 5.97 1.92 -10.14
N ALA A 247 5.97 3.13 -10.69
CA ALA A 247 6.64 3.45 -11.96
C ALA A 247 8.18 3.52 -11.87
N GLY A 248 8.77 3.24 -10.71
CA GLY A 248 10.22 3.22 -10.50
C GLY A 248 10.86 4.60 -10.32
N TRP A 249 10.09 5.68 -10.19
CA TRP A 249 10.61 7.04 -10.00
C TRP A 249 10.63 7.47 -8.52
N GLU A 250 11.39 6.73 -7.71
CA GLU A 250 11.44 6.88 -6.24
C GLU A 250 11.72 8.32 -5.78
N GLY A 251 12.62 9.06 -6.45
CA GLY A 251 12.90 10.46 -6.11
C GLY A 251 11.68 11.40 -6.30
N ALA A 252 10.82 11.12 -7.29
CA ALA A 252 9.59 11.87 -7.48
C ALA A 252 8.50 11.45 -6.49
N ALA A 253 8.45 10.15 -6.13
CA ALA A 253 7.56 9.65 -5.10
C ALA A 253 7.86 10.30 -3.73
N GLU A 254 9.14 10.37 -3.33
CA GLU A 254 9.56 11.03 -2.10
C GLU A 254 9.23 12.52 -2.08
N GLU A 255 9.40 13.23 -3.21
CA GLU A 255 8.98 14.64 -3.29
C GLU A 255 7.46 14.80 -3.16
N ALA A 256 6.66 13.90 -3.74
CA ALA A 256 5.20 13.90 -3.57
C ALA A 256 4.80 13.67 -2.10
N ARG A 257 5.41 12.68 -1.43
CA ARG A 257 5.18 12.38 0.01
C ARG A 257 5.57 13.56 0.90
N LEU A 258 6.66 14.27 0.55
CA LEU A 258 7.06 15.48 1.25
C LEU A 258 6.05 16.63 1.07
N LEU A 259 5.59 16.87 -0.16
CA LEU A 259 4.58 17.89 -0.44
C LEU A 259 3.25 17.57 0.26
N ARG A 260 2.85 16.30 0.30
CA ARG A 260 1.69 15.81 1.04
C ARG A 260 1.80 16.16 2.52
N ASP A 261 2.92 15.86 3.14
CA ASP A 261 3.14 16.15 4.56
C ASP A 261 3.11 17.66 4.85
N LEU A 262 3.67 18.47 3.96
CA LEU A 262 3.62 19.94 4.07
C LEU A 262 2.19 20.47 3.92
N ALA A 263 1.36 19.84 3.07
CA ALA A 263 -0.06 20.19 2.94
C ALA A 263 -0.88 19.79 4.18
N LEU A 264 -0.48 18.72 4.87
CA LEU A 264 -1.10 18.26 6.12
C LEU A 264 -0.59 19.00 7.37
N ALA A 265 0.53 19.70 7.28
CA ALA A 265 0.98 20.59 8.34
C ALA A 265 -0.04 21.75 8.44
N GLY A 266 -0.71 21.88 9.59
CA GLY A 266 -1.87 22.78 9.76
C GLY A 266 -1.64 24.21 9.26
N GLU A 267 -0.41 24.72 9.38
CA GLU A 267 0.06 25.92 8.68
C GLU A 267 0.98 25.52 7.53
N ALA A 268 0.44 25.50 6.31
CA ALA A 268 1.22 25.20 5.12
C ALA A 268 2.24 26.32 4.87
N PRO A 269 3.52 26.01 4.56
CA PRO A 269 4.50 27.03 4.21
C PRO A 269 4.03 27.86 3.01
N ALA A 270 4.28 29.16 3.02
CA ALA A 270 3.93 30.07 1.92
C ALA A 270 4.52 29.63 0.56
N GLU A 271 5.63 28.88 0.59
CA GLU A 271 6.32 28.37 -0.60
C GLU A 271 5.70 27.09 -1.19
N LEU A 272 4.76 26.44 -0.50
CA LEU A 272 4.19 25.15 -0.91
C LEU A 272 3.62 25.19 -2.34
N PRO A 273 2.80 26.18 -2.74
CA PRO A 273 2.27 26.24 -4.11
C PRO A 273 3.37 26.34 -5.18
N ALA A 274 4.40 27.16 -4.93
CA ALA A 274 5.52 27.33 -5.87
C ALA A 274 6.38 26.07 -5.99
N ARG A 275 6.60 25.37 -4.87
CA ARG A 275 7.30 24.08 -4.85
C ARG A 275 6.50 23.01 -5.59
N PHE A 276 5.20 22.91 -5.31
CA PHE A 276 4.30 22.00 -6.00
C PHE A 276 4.26 22.27 -7.51
N ALA A 277 4.16 23.53 -7.94
CA ALA A 277 4.12 23.86 -9.37
C ALA A 277 5.37 23.41 -10.14
N ARG A 278 6.56 23.49 -9.51
CA ARG A 278 7.81 22.96 -10.08
C ARG A 278 7.77 21.44 -10.18
N PHE A 279 7.33 20.76 -9.12
CA PHE A 279 7.15 19.32 -9.09
C PHE A 279 6.19 18.84 -10.19
N ALA A 280 4.99 19.43 -10.26
CA ALA A 280 3.97 19.08 -11.26
C ALA A 280 4.47 19.28 -12.69
N ARG A 281 5.17 20.39 -12.97
CA ARG A 281 5.76 20.64 -14.31
C ARG A 281 6.80 19.58 -14.67
N ARG A 282 7.66 19.19 -13.72
CA ARG A 282 8.67 18.14 -13.92
C ARG A 282 8.03 16.79 -14.23
N VAL A 283 6.98 16.42 -13.50
CA VAL A 283 6.27 15.15 -13.71
C VAL A 283 5.55 15.16 -15.07
N LYS A 284 4.75 16.20 -15.38
CA LYS A 284 4.02 16.34 -16.65
C LYS A 284 4.93 16.43 -17.88
N GLY A 285 6.12 17.02 -17.70
CA GLY A 285 7.14 17.15 -18.75
C GLY A 285 7.94 15.87 -19.02
N SER A 286 7.79 14.83 -18.20
CA SER A 286 8.59 13.60 -18.32
C SER A 286 8.19 12.77 -19.53
N ARG A 287 9.09 12.67 -20.52
CA ARG A 287 8.90 11.83 -21.70
C ARG A 287 8.91 10.34 -21.34
N THR A 288 9.74 9.94 -20.38
CA THR A 288 9.81 8.55 -19.91
C THR A 288 8.49 8.12 -19.29
N LEU A 289 7.90 8.93 -18.39
CA LEU A 289 6.58 8.62 -17.84
C LEU A 289 5.51 8.55 -18.94
N ARG A 290 5.55 9.47 -19.91
CA ARG A 290 4.60 9.45 -21.02
C ARG A 290 4.67 8.14 -21.80
N TRP A 291 5.88 7.63 -22.04
CA TRP A 291 6.09 6.37 -22.73
C TRP A 291 5.67 5.16 -21.87
N MET A 292 6.02 5.15 -20.58
CA MET A 292 5.72 4.03 -19.67
C MET A 292 4.25 3.96 -19.25
N LEU A 293 3.54 5.08 -19.17
CA LEU A 293 2.17 5.14 -18.61
C LEU A 293 1.10 5.34 -19.69
N GLY A 294 1.50 5.74 -20.89
CA GLY A 294 0.59 5.98 -22.01
C GLY A 294 -0.04 4.67 -22.50
N GLY A 295 -1.36 4.67 -22.68
CA GLY A 295 -2.11 3.51 -23.17
C GLY A 295 -2.37 2.41 -22.14
N ILE A 296 -1.84 2.49 -20.92
CA ILE A 296 -2.04 1.49 -19.87
C ILE A 296 -3.35 1.77 -19.11
N GLY A 297 -4.12 0.71 -18.83
CA GLY A 297 -5.31 0.79 -17.97
C GLY A 297 -6.33 1.82 -18.46
N ARG A 298 -6.64 1.80 -19.76
CA ARG A 298 -7.53 2.78 -20.41
C ARG A 298 -8.96 2.59 -19.95
N ILE A 299 -9.56 3.68 -19.49
CA ILE A 299 -10.99 3.77 -19.16
C ILE A 299 -11.59 4.86 -20.05
N ASP A 300 -12.48 4.47 -20.97
CA ASP A 300 -13.27 5.44 -21.72
C ASP A 300 -14.57 5.80 -20.98
N GLN A 301 -15.31 6.79 -21.50
CA GLN A 301 -16.57 7.24 -20.91
C GLN A 301 -17.66 6.15 -20.89
N GLY A 302 -17.67 5.28 -21.90
CA GLY A 302 -18.63 4.17 -21.96
C GLY A 302 -18.34 3.15 -20.87
N PHE A 303 -17.07 2.75 -20.72
CA PHE A 303 -16.60 1.85 -19.67
C PHE A 303 -16.88 2.42 -18.28
N ALA A 304 -16.57 3.71 -18.07
CA ALA A 304 -16.86 4.40 -16.82
C ALA A 304 -18.36 4.40 -16.50
N GLY A 305 -19.22 4.68 -17.48
CA GLY A 305 -20.67 4.66 -17.33
C GLY A 305 -21.23 3.27 -17.00
N ARG A 306 -20.75 2.22 -17.67
CA ARG A 306 -21.18 0.82 -17.41
C ARG A 306 -20.89 0.38 -15.97
N HIS A 307 -19.75 0.80 -15.43
CA HIS A 307 -19.31 0.44 -14.08
C HIS A 307 -19.72 1.46 -13.01
N GLY A 308 -20.49 2.50 -13.37
CA GLY A 308 -20.95 3.52 -12.42
C GLY A 308 -19.80 4.29 -11.77
N LEU A 309 -18.69 4.49 -12.48
CA LEU A 309 -17.53 5.17 -11.93
C LEU A 309 -17.85 6.62 -11.56
N THR A 310 -17.34 7.05 -10.42
CA THR A 310 -17.38 8.44 -9.95
C THR A 310 -15.98 8.91 -9.55
N GLY A 311 -15.84 10.17 -9.14
CA GLY A 311 -14.57 10.69 -8.64
C GLY A 311 -13.49 10.85 -9.72
N PRO A 312 -12.19 10.81 -9.34
CA PRO A 312 -11.08 11.06 -10.27
C PRO A 312 -11.06 10.16 -11.51
N PRO A 313 -11.30 8.82 -11.44
CA PRO A 313 -11.33 7.98 -12.63
C PRO A 313 -12.41 8.36 -13.65
N ALA A 314 -13.55 8.89 -13.19
CA ALA A 314 -14.62 9.37 -14.07
C ALA A 314 -14.36 10.79 -14.63
N ARG A 315 -13.73 11.67 -13.83
CA ARG A 315 -13.37 13.04 -14.24
C ARG A 315 -12.20 13.08 -15.23
N HIS A 316 -11.30 12.11 -15.14
CA HIS A 316 -10.12 12.01 -16.00
C HIS A 316 -10.11 10.65 -16.70
N PRO A 317 -11.05 10.40 -17.62
CA PRO A 317 -11.03 9.19 -18.44
C PRO A 317 -9.73 9.13 -19.25
N GLY A 318 -9.28 7.92 -19.56
CA GLY A 318 -8.05 7.67 -20.28
C GLY A 318 -7.18 6.64 -19.59
N ASP A 319 -5.88 6.74 -19.81
CA ASP A 319 -4.87 5.85 -19.27
C ASP A 319 -4.34 6.30 -17.90
N VAL A 320 -3.37 5.55 -17.39
CA VAL A 320 -2.64 5.87 -16.15
C VAL A 320 -2.08 7.29 -16.15
N LEU A 321 -1.56 7.78 -17.29
CA LEU A 321 -1.00 9.12 -17.40
C LEU A 321 -2.07 10.21 -17.26
N ALA A 322 -3.24 10.02 -17.86
CA ALA A 322 -4.38 10.94 -17.73
C ALA A 322 -4.81 11.09 -16.26
N ARG A 323 -4.90 9.98 -15.52
CA ARG A 323 -5.24 9.99 -14.09
C ARG A 323 -4.18 10.70 -13.24
N LEU A 324 -2.89 10.44 -13.49
CA LEU A 324 -1.79 11.15 -12.83
C LEU A 324 -1.86 12.67 -13.07
N HIS A 325 -2.10 13.09 -14.31
CA HIS A 325 -2.26 14.51 -14.63
C HIS A 325 -3.47 15.13 -13.92
N GLY A 326 -4.59 14.40 -13.86
CA GLY A 326 -5.78 14.80 -13.14
C GLY A 326 -5.53 15.04 -11.64
N TRP A 327 -4.80 14.15 -10.97
CA TRP A 327 -4.39 14.38 -9.57
C TRP A 327 -3.50 15.62 -9.40
N LEU A 328 -2.58 15.86 -10.33
CA LEU A 328 -1.73 17.06 -10.27
C LEU A 328 -2.53 18.35 -10.52
N ASP A 329 -3.48 18.34 -11.46
CA ASP A 329 -4.34 19.51 -11.68
C ASP A 329 -5.25 19.77 -10.48
N GLY A 330 -5.92 18.72 -9.97
CA GLY A 330 -6.77 18.80 -8.78
C GLY A 330 -6.00 19.24 -7.53
N THR A 331 -4.74 18.81 -7.38
CA THR A 331 -3.87 19.30 -6.29
C THR A 331 -3.58 20.79 -6.44
N GLY A 332 -3.29 21.27 -7.66
CA GLY A 332 -3.04 22.68 -7.91
C GLY A 332 -4.25 23.56 -7.58
N GLU A 333 -5.44 23.12 -8.00
CA GLU A 333 -6.70 23.80 -7.69
C GLU A 333 -7.01 23.81 -6.19
N ALA A 334 -6.79 22.68 -5.50
CA ALA A 334 -7.00 22.56 -4.07
C ALA A 334 -6.06 23.49 -3.28
N LEU A 335 -4.79 23.57 -3.67
CA LEU A 335 -3.79 24.44 -3.01
C LEU A 335 -4.13 25.94 -3.09
N VAL A 336 -4.85 26.38 -4.12
CA VAL A 336 -5.32 27.79 -4.21
C VAL A 336 -6.39 28.08 -3.15
N ARG A 337 -7.13 27.06 -2.71
CA ARG A 337 -8.29 27.19 -1.83
C ARG A 337 -8.01 26.82 -0.38
N THR A 338 -6.76 26.47 -0.02
CA THR A 338 -6.40 26.05 1.35
C THR A 338 -6.58 27.13 2.41
N GLY A 339 -6.64 28.40 2.01
CA GLY A 339 -6.90 29.54 2.89
C GLY A 339 -8.36 29.99 2.94
N ASP A 340 -9.28 29.30 2.25
CA ASP A 340 -10.69 29.68 2.17
C ASP A 340 -11.42 29.39 3.51
N PRO A 341 -11.90 30.42 4.24
CA PRO A 341 -12.57 30.25 5.52
C PRO A 341 -14.06 29.88 5.37
N ALA A 342 -14.60 29.83 4.14
CA ALA A 342 -16.00 29.52 3.92
C ALA A 342 -16.35 28.12 4.46
N PRO A 343 -17.58 27.91 4.96
CA PRO A 343 -18.03 26.60 5.40
C PRO A 343 -18.11 25.64 4.20
N LEU A 344 -17.65 24.40 4.39
CA LEU A 344 -17.77 23.33 3.41
C LEU A 344 -19.25 22.94 3.26
N ARG A 345 -19.73 22.84 2.01
CA ARG A 345 -21.13 22.48 1.69
C ARG A 345 -21.28 21.30 0.72
N GLY A 346 -20.19 20.86 0.09
CA GLY A 346 -20.21 19.76 -0.86
C GLY A 346 -19.87 18.42 -0.21
N THR A 347 -20.14 17.33 -0.91
CA THR A 347 -19.85 15.95 -0.50
C THR A 347 -18.84 15.25 -1.41
N ASP A 348 -18.23 15.97 -2.36
CA ASP A 348 -17.24 15.41 -3.28
C ASP A 348 -15.86 15.43 -2.64
N GLY A 349 -15.45 14.31 -2.03
CA GLY A 349 -14.13 14.10 -1.45
C GLY A 349 -13.02 13.89 -2.49
N PRO A 350 -11.78 13.59 -2.07
CA PRO A 350 -10.66 13.34 -2.98
C PRO A 350 -10.89 12.14 -3.90
N ARG A 351 -11.63 11.13 -3.43
CA ARG A 351 -11.96 9.90 -4.18
C ARG A 351 -13.27 10.00 -4.96
N GLY A 352 -14.06 11.06 -4.76
CA GLY A 352 -15.39 11.22 -5.34
C GLY A 352 -16.45 11.52 -4.27
N PRO A 353 -17.74 11.44 -4.62
CA PRO A 353 -18.82 11.66 -3.66
C PRO A 353 -18.74 10.68 -2.48
N VAL A 354 -18.56 11.20 -1.26
CA VAL A 354 -18.26 10.37 -0.07
C VAL A 354 -19.38 9.38 0.28
N GLY A 355 -20.64 9.72 -0.02
CA GLY A 355 -21.78 8.83 0.19
C GLY A 355 -21.95 7.72 -0.87
N ALA A 356 -21.23 7.79 -2.00
CA ALA A 356 -21.35 6.83 -3.09
C ALA A 356 -20.33 5.69 -3.03
N MET A 357 -19.42 5.71 -2.04
CA MET A 357 -18.30 4.76 -1.89
C MET A 357 -17.59 4.45 -3.22
N PRO A 358 -16.99 5.46 -3.91
CA PRO A 358 -16.45 5.32 -5.26
C PRO A 358 -15.51 4.12 -5.46
N SER A 359 -14.75 3.75 -4.42
CA SER A 359 -13.83 2.60 -4.46
C SER A 359 -14.52 1.27 -4.73
N ARG A 360 -15.80 1.10 -4.40
CA ARG A 360 -16.55 -0.14 -4.70
C ARG A 360 -16.67 -0.38 -6.20
N ALA A 361 -17.01 0.67 -6.96
CA ALA A 361 -17.07 0.61 -8.41
C ALA A 361 -15.68 0.38 -9.04
N VAL A 362 -14.65 0.98 -8.45
CA VAL A 362 -13.26 0.78 -8.87
C VAL A 362 -12.78 -0.66 -8.64
N LEU A 363 -13.18 -1.32 -7.54
CA LEU A 363 -12.82 -2.73 -7.32
C LEU A 363 -13.58 -3.66 -8.28
N ALA A 364 -14.86 -3.40 -8.52
CA ALA A 364 -15.71 -4.22 -9.38
C ALA A 364 -15.22 -4.30 -10.84
N LEU A 365 -14.57 -3.25 -11.35
CA LEU A 365 -14.05 -3.23 -12.71
C LEU A 365 -12.67 -3.87 -12.87
N LEU A 366 -11.93 -4.12 -11.78
CA LEU A 366 -10.54 -4.62 -11.87
C LEU A 366 -10.42 -5.92 -12.67
N PRO A 367 -11.31 -6.92 -12.53
CA PRO A 367 -11.19 -8.14 -13.32
C PRO A 367 -11.27 -7.92 -14.83
N GLU A 368 -12.21 -7.08 -15.29
CA GLU A 368 -12.35 -6.74 -16.71
C GLU A 368 -11.17 -5.86 -17.19
N LEU A 369 -10.73 -4.91 -16.38
CA LEU A 369 -9.69 -3.95 -16.78
C LEU A 369 -8.28 -4.56 -16.80
N LEU A 370 -8.00 -5.52 -15.92
CA LEU A 370 -6.69 -6.15 -15.78
C LEU A 370 -6.53 -7.40 -16.64
N GLY A 371 -7.63 -8.00 -17.12
CA GLY A 371 -7.59 -9.15 -18.03
C GLY A 371 -6.81 -8.84 -19.31
N GLY A 372 -5.81 -9.66 -19.62
CA GLY A 372 -4.90 -9.49 -20.75
C GLY A 372 -3.80 -8.46 -20.56
N ALA A 373 -3.70 -7.81 -19.39
CA ALA A 373 -2.60 -6.89 -19.09
C ALA A 373 -1.35 -7.64 -18.61
N GLU A 374 -0.17 -7.13 -18.94
CA GLU A 374 1.07 -7.57 -18.30
C GLU A 374 1.06 -7.19 -16.80
N LEU A 375 1.76 -7.98 -15.96
CA LEU A 375 1.80 -7.80 -14.50
C LEU A 375 2.25 -6.37 -14.10
N ALA A 376 3.23 -5.81 -14.80
CA ALA A 376 3.68 -4.44 -14.56
C ALA A 376 2.58 -3.41 -14.90
N ALA A 377 1.90 -3.59 -16.03
CA ALA A 377 0.78 -2.75 -16.45
C ALA A 377 -0.41 -2.87 -15.48
N ALA A 378 -0.68 -4.06 -14.94
CA ALA A 378 -1.71 -4.28 -13.95
C ALA A 378 -1.42 -3.52 -12.65
N ARG A 379 -0.18 -3.59 -12.15
CA ARG A 379 0.26 -2.84 -10.95
C ARG A 379 0.17 -1.33 -11.16
N LEU A 380 0.58 -0.83 -12.32
CA LEU A 380 0.44 0.59 -12.67
C LEU A 380 -1.03 1.02 -12.76
N THR A 381 -1.89 0.18 -13.31
CA THR A 381 -3.33 0.42 -13.40
C THR A 381 -3.94 0.55 -12.02
N VAL A 382 -3.70 -0.40 -11.12
CA VAL A 382 -4.20 -0.34 -9.72
C VAL A 382 -3.66 0.89 -9.00
N ALA A 383 -2.36 1.17 -9.10
CA ALA A 383 -1.75 2.34 -8.47
C ALA A 383 -2.30 3.68 -8.99
N SER A 384 -2.78 3.72 -10.23
CA SER A 384 -3.38 4.91 -10.84
C SER A 384 -4.87 5.09 -10.54
N LEU A 385 -5.54 4.03 -10.12
CA LEU A 385 -6.93 4.07 -9.64
C LEU A 385 -6.96 4.36 -8.15
N ASP A 386 -5.99 3.82 -7.42
CA ASP A 386 -5.77 3.98 -5.99
C ASP A 386 -7.08 3.83 -5.18
N PRO A 387 -7.74 2.65 -5.24
CA PRO A 387 -8.96 2.40 -4.50
C PRO A 387 -8.70 2.54 -3.00
N ASP A 388 -9.59 3.25 -2.31
CA ASP A 388 -9.56 3.42 -0.87
C ASP A 388 -10.51 2.42 -0.22
N VAL A 389 -9.93 1.33 0.27
CA VAL A 389 -10.65 0.25 0.96
C VAL A 389 -11.36 0.75 2.22
N GLU A 390 -10.90 1.84 2.83
CA GLU A 390 -11.56 2.39 4.03
C GLU A 390 -13.02 2.83 3.74
N GLN A 391 -13.31 3.21 2.48
CA GLN A 391 -14.66 3.57 2.02
C GLN A 391 -15.65 2.39 2.00
N LEU A 392 -15.18 1.15 2.16
CA LEU A 392 -16.02 -0.05 2.11
C LEU A 392 -16.50 -0.48 3.50
N THR A 393 -16.04 0.18 4.56
CA THR A 393 -16.46 -0.17 5.92
C THR A 393 -17.92 0.27 6.15
N GLU A 394 -18.77 -0.66 6.60
CA GLU A 394 -20.23 -0.47 6.75
C GLU A 394 -20.61 0.72 7.66
N THR A 395 -19.70 1.17 8.51
CA THR A 395 -19.90 2.26 9.47
C THR A 395 -20.02 3.64 8.80
N ALA A 396 -19.66 3.77 7.51
CA ALA A 396 -19.76 5.05 6.79
C ALA A 396 -21.20 5.56 6.61
N TRP A 397 -22.22 4.72 6.86
CA TRP A 397 -23.63 5.07 6.64
C TRP A 397 -24.51 5.04 7.90
N THR A 398 -24.20 4.25 8.93
CA THR A 398 -25.12 4.01 10.07
C THR A 398 -25.30 5.19 11.05
N ALA A 399 -24.85 6.39 10.72
CA ALA A 399 -25.10 7.60 11.53
C ALA A 399 -26.38 8.36 11.11
N HIS A 400 -27.13 7.89 10.11
CA HIS A 400 -28.27 8.61 9.51
C HIS A 400 -29.56 7.78 9.35
N GLU A 401 -29.80 6.83 10.26
CA GLU A 401 -31.17 6.44 10.66
C GLU A 401 -31.41 6.94 12.08
#